data_AF-A0A7J9Q9K2-F1
#
_entry.id   AF-A0A7J9Q9K2-F1
#
_cell.length_a   1.000
_cell.length_b   1.000
_cell.length_c   1.000
_cell.angle_alpha   90.00
_cell.angle_beta   90.00
_cell.angle_gamma   90.00
#
_symmetry.space_group_name_H-M   'P 1'
#
loop_
_entity.id
_entity.type
_entity.pdbx_description
1 polymer ?
#
loop_
_entity_poly.entity_id
_entity_poly.type
_entity_poly.pdbx_seq_one_letter_code
_entity_poly.pdbx_strand_id
1 'polypeptide(L)'
;MTISDLTHSKVDPVSPKINWARVDEADNFAETVKLYRQGKYDEDSFRRFRLQHGAYGTRMTSDYAMVRVKLPAGEIYPKQFEKLSKLSEQYSIGSA
;
A
#
# COMPACT_ATOMS: atom_id res chain seq x y z
N MET A 1 40.75 2.54 -15.82
CA MET A 1 39.47 2.34 -16.50
C MET A 1 38.41 3.07 -15.69
N THR A 2 37.95 4.22 -16.16
CA THR A 2 36.98 5.09 -15.48
C THR A 2 35.57 4.66 -15.82
N ILE A 3 34.70 4.67 -14.80
CA ILE A 3 33.34 4.11 -14.77
C ILE A 3 32.33 5.03 -15.50
N SER A 4 32.78 5.75 -16.53
CA SER A 4 32.12 6.96 -17.04
C SER A 4 31.12 6.71 -18.18
N ASP A 5 31.03 5.49 -18.71
CA ASP A 5 30.26 5.19 -19.93
C ASP A 5 29.16 4.13 -19.74
N LEU A 6 28.49 4.13 -18.59
CA LEU A 6 27.18 3.46 -18.48
C LEU A 6 26.09 4.46 -18.83
N THR A 7 25.91 4.73 -20.12
CA THR A 7 24.71 5.44 -20.60
C THR A 7 23.50 4.59 -20.26
N HIS A 8 22.69 5.03 -19.29
CA HIS A 8 21.41 4.42 -18.98
C HIS A 8 20.49 4.65 -20.19
N SER A 9 20.47 3.69 -21.11
CA SER A 9 19.49 3.62 -22.19
C SER A 9 18.12 3.82 -21.55
N LYS A 10 17.36 4.83 -21.99
CA LYS A 10 15.98 5.04 -21.53
C LYS A 10 15.21 3.73 -21.76
N VAL A 11 15.04 2.94 -20.71
CA VAL A 11 14.11 1.82 -20.71
C VAL A 11 12.72 2.43 -20.79
N ASP A 12 12.03 2.18 -21.90
CA ASP A 12 10.63 2.60 -22.04
C ASP A 12 9.85 2.07 -20.83
N PRO A 13 9.01 2.90 -20.20
CA PRO A 13 8.32 2.48 -18.99
C PRO A 13 7.42 1.30 -19.33
N VAL A 14 7.78 0.12 -18.82
CA VAL A 14 6.98 -1.09 -19.00
C VAL A 14 5.65 -0.87 -18.30
N SER A 15 4.61 -0.65 -19.09
CA SER A 15 3.23 -0.52 -18.60
C SER A 15 2.65 -1.91 -18.35
N PRO A 16 1.93 -2.14 -17.23
CA PRO A 16 1.26 -3.41 -17.00
C PRO A 16 0.28 -3.71 -18.13
N LYS A 17 0.35 -4.92 -18.69
CA LYS A 17 -0.62 -5.38 -19.71
C LYS A 17 -2.00 -5.65 -19.10
N ILE A 18 -2.05 -5.94 -17.80
CA ILE A 18 -3.26 -6.28 -17.04
C ILE A 18 -3.34 -5.35 -15.84
N ASN A 19 -4.50 -4.72 -15.65
CA ASN A 19 -4.79 -3.96 -14.43
C ASN A 19 -5.45 -4.88 -13.39
N TRP A 20 -4.69 -5.23 -12.35
CA TRP A 20 -5.15 -6.07 -11.25
C TRP A 20 -5.76 -5.25 -10.10
N ALA A 21 -5.71 -3.92 -10.18
CA ALA A 21 -6.17 -3.06 -9.10
C ALA A 21 -7.70 -3.13 -8.97
N ARG A 22 -8.16 -3.34 -7.74
CA ARG A 22 -9.57 -3.22 -7.36
C ARG A 22 -9.76 -1.92 -6.61
N VAL A 23 -10.13 -0.88 -7.36
CA VAL A 23 -10.29 0.49 -6.83
C VAL A 23 -11.44 0.56 -5.83
N ASP A 24 -12.49 -0.21 -6.09
CA ASP A 24 -13.64 -0.42 -5.21
C ASP A 24 -13.24 -0.96 -3.83
N GLU A 25 -12.26 -1.88 -3.74
CA GLU A 25 -11.76 -2.36 -2.45
C GLU A 25 -11.13 -1.22 -1.63
N ALA A 26 -10.39 -0.31 -2.29
CA ALA A 26 -9.73 0.82 -1.64
C ALA A 26 -10.74 1.91 -1.23
N ASP A 27 -11.70 2.22 -2.10
CA ASP A 27 -12.73 3.22 -1.83
C ASP A 27 -13.64 2.79 -0.66
N ASN A 28 -14.10 1.54 -0.67
CA ASN A 28 -14.89 0.97 0.42
C ASN A 28 -14.12 0.96 1.76
N PHE A 29 -12.82 0.66 1.72
CA PHE A 29 -11.98 0.73 2.91
C PHE A 29 -11.89 2.17 3.45
N ALA A 30 -11.67 3.15 2.58
CA ALA A 30 -11.61 4.56 2.97
C ALA A 30 -12.93 5.07 3.56
N GLU A 31 -14.07 4.70 2.97
CA GLU A 31 -15.40 5.03 3.48
C GLU A 31 -15.63 4.42 4.86
N THR A 32 -15.30 3.14 5.03
CA THR A 32 -15.47 2.44 6.30
C THR A 32 -14.58 3.04 7.40
N VAL A 33 -13.33 3.40 7.08
CA VAL A 33 -12.44 4.13 8.01
C VAL A 33 -13.04 5.48 8.40
N LYS A 34 -13.66 6.20 7.45
CA LYS A 34 -14.34 7.48 7.74
C LYS A 34 -15.52 7.28 8.69
N LEU A 35 -16.35 6.26 8.47
CA LEU A 35 -17.47 5.93 9.36
C LEU A 35 -17.00 5.55 10.76
N TYR A 36 -15.95 4.73 10.86
CA TYR A 36 -15.33 4.37 12.14
C TYR A 36 -14.82 5.59 12.91
N ARG A 37 -14.09 6.50 12.23
CA ARG A 37 -13.60 7.76 12.83
C ARG A 37 -14.73 8.70 13.27
N GLN A 38 -15.91 8.58 12.70
CA GLN A 38 -17.12 9.32 13.12
C GLN A 38 -17.88 8.63 14.26
N GLY A 39 -17.43 7.47 14.75
CA GLY A 39 -18.14 6.67 15.75
C GLY A 39 -19.40 5.97 15.22
N LYS A 40 -19.59 5.92 13.90
CA LYS A 40 -20.74 5.30 13.23
C LYS A 40 -20.53 3.83 12.87
N TYR A 41 -19.36 3.30 13.19
CA TYR A 41 -18.97 1.91 12.93
C TYR A 41 -18.36 1.35 14.22
N ASP A 42 -18.84 0.21 14.70
CA ASP A 42 -18.40 -0.32 15.99
C ASP A 42 -16.96 -0.85 15.92
N GLU A 43 -16.24 -0.78 17.04
CA GLU A 43 -14.82 -1.13 17.09
C GLU A 43 -14.55 -2.60 16.76
N ASP A 44 -15.40 -3.51 17.23
CA ASP A 44 -15.21 -4.94 17.03
C ASP A 44 -15.44 -5.35 15.58
N SER A 45 -16.46 -4.79 14.93
CA SER A 45 -16.67 -4.96 13.50
C SER A 45 -15.58 -4.27 12.71
N PHE A 46 -15.13 -3.08 13.11
CA PHE A 46 -14.05 -2.39 12.39
C PHE A 46 -12.75 -3.19 12.46
N ARG A 47 -12.46 -3.79 13.62
CA ARG A 47 -11.33 -4.69 13.82
C ARG A 47 -11.40 -5.92 12.91
N ARG A 48 -12.57 -6.55 12.77
CA ARG A 48 -12.77 -7.68 11.84
C ARG A 48 -12.62 -7.24 10.38
N PHE A 49 -13.28 -6.15 10.01
CA PHE A 49 -13.26 -5.56 8.69
C PHE A 49 -11.82 -5.25 8.25
N ARG A 50 -11.09 -4.45 9.04
CA ARG A 50 -9.74 -4.02 8.67
C ARG A 50 -8.77 -5.19 8.53
N LEU A 51 -8.91 -6.22 9.36
CA LEU A 51 -8.12 -7.44 9.29
C LEU A 51 -8.34 -8.17 7.95
N GLN A 52 -9.60 -8.31 7.51
CA GLN A 52 -9.94 -8.97 6.25
C GLN A 52 -9.42 -8.18 5.03
N HIS A 53 -9.35 -6.85 5.16
CA HIS A 53 -8.78 -5.94 4.16
C HIS A 53 -7.26 -5.75 4.27
N GLY A 54 -6.57 -6.51 5.13
CA GLY A 54 -5.11 -6.53 5.20
C GLY A 54 -4.48 -5.39 6.00
N ALA A 55 -5.25 -4.69 6.83
CA ALA A 55 -4.76 -3.70 7.79
C ALA A 55 -4.75 -4.29 9.21
N TYR A 56 -3.56 -4.57 9.74
CA TYR A 56 -3.34 -5.23 11.02
C TYR A 56 -2.98 -4.22 12.10
N GLY A 57 -3.53 -4.36 13.30
CA GLY A 57 -3.14 -3.52 14.43
C GLY A 57 -1.70 -3.79 14.85
N THR A 58 -1.01 -2.77 15.36
CA THR A 58 0.29 -2.92 16.01
C THR A 58 0.12 -3.03 17.52
N ARG A 59 1.15 -3.53 18.22
CA ARG A 59 1.18 -3.55 19.69
C ARG A 59 1.62 -2.21 20.29
N MET A 60 2.18 -1.31 19.49
CA MET A 60 2.77 -0.06 19.98
C MET A 60 1.71 1.02 20.18
N THR A 61 0.89 1.28 19.16
CA THR A 61 -0.20 2.27 19.26
C THR A 61 -1.40 1.82 18.43
N SER A 62 -2.58 2.29 18.83
CA SER A 62 -3.83 2.16 18.07
C SER A 62 -3.81 2.88 16.73
N ASP A 63 -2.90 3.84 16.58
CA ASP A 63 -2.91 4.81 15.48
C ASP A 63 -2.16 4.30 14.25
N TYR A 64 -1.33 3.27 14.43
CA TYR A 64 -0.61 2.61 13.35
C TYR A 64 -1.20 1.24 13.03
N ALA A 65 -1.14 0.90 11.74
CA ALA A 65 -1.48 -0.42 11.24
C ALA A 65 -0.44 -0.89 10.22
N MET A 66 -0.09 -2.18 10.30
CA MET A 66 0.65 -2.83 9.22
C MET A 66 -0.31 -3.07 8.06
N VAL A 67 0.07 -2.68 6.85
CA VAL A 67 -0.76 -2.85 5.64
C VAL A 67 -0.13 -3.88 4.71
N ARG A 68 -0.88 -4.93 4.37
CA ARG A 68 -0.49 -5.95 3.40
C ARG A 68 -0.92 -5.55 1.99
N VAL A 69 0.06 -5.34 1.12
CA VAL A 69 -0.16 -5.10 -0.31
C VAL A 69 -0.17 -6.43 -1.07
N LYS A 70 -1.22 -6.68 -1.86
CA LYS A 70 -1.32 -7.89 -2.70
C LYS A 70 -0.51 -7.68 -3.98
N LEU A 71 0.42 -8.58 -4.27
CA LEU A 71 1.19 -8.62 -5.52
C LEU A 71 0.84 -9.90 -6.31
N PRO A 72 -0.04 -9.81 -7.33
CA PRO A 72 -0.39 -10.95 -8.17
C PRO A 72 0.86 -11.57 -8.80
N ALA A 73 1.01 -12.89 -8.69
CA ALA A 73 2.18 -13.64 -9.14
C ALA A 73 3.55 -13.15 -8.58
N GLY A 74 3.55 -12.26 -7.59
CA GLY A 74 4.78 -11.60 -7.11
C GLY A 74 5.38 -10.59 -8.08
N GLU A 75 4.66 -10.21 -9.14
CA GLU A 75 5.14 -9.26 -10.14
C GLU A 75 4.89 -7.80 -9.70
N ILE A 76 5.91 -6.96 -9.88
CA ILE A 76 5.82 -5.51 -9.63
C ILE A 76 6.64 -4.72 -10.65
N TYR A 77 6.04 -3.66 -11.19
CA TYR A 77 6.70 -2.78 -12.15
C TYR A 77 7.45 -1.63 -11.44
N PRO A 78 8.53 -1.07 -12.02
CA PRO A 78 9.31 0.00 -11.39
C PRO A 78 8.46 1.18 -10.88
N LYS A 79 7.52 1.68 -11.70
CA LYS A 79 6.59 2.76 -11.31
C LYS A 79 5.70 2.41 -10.12
N GLN A 80 5.28 1.15 -9.99
CA GLN A 80 4.48 0.70 -8.86
C GLN A 80 5.33 0.61 -7.59
N PHE A 81 6.57 0.14 -7.72
CA PHE A 81 7.52 0.09 -6.61
C PHE A 81 7.88 1.49 -6.09
N GLU A 82 8.15 2.44 -6.99
CA GLU A 82 8.33 3.85 -6.62
C GLU A 82 7.12 4.42 -5.88
N LYS A 83 5.90 4.03 -6.28
CA LYS A 83 4.68 4.46 -5.58
C LYS A 83 4.61 3.90 -4.16
N LEU A 84 4.98 2.64 -3.95
CA LEU A 84 5.08 2.03 -2.62
C LEU A 84 6.15 2.71 -1.76
N SER A 85 7.31 3.02 -2.34
CA SER A 85 8.38 3.76 -1.65
C SER A 85 7.89 5.12 -1.16
N LYS A 86 7.22 5.91 -2.01
CA LYS A 86 6.63 7.20 -1.62
C LYS A 86 5.60 7.07 -0.50
N LEU A 87 4.74 6.04 -0.56
CA LEU A 87 3.77 5.78 0.52
C LEU A 87 4.46 5.41 1.83
N SER A 88 5.52 4.61 1.76
CA SER A 88 6.32 4.26 2.92
C SER A 88 6.99 5.50 3.53
N GLU A 89 7.61 6.35 2.73
CA GLU A 89 8.25 7.59 3.22
C GLU A 89 7.24 8.55 3.87
N GLN A 90 6.03 8.63 3.33
CA GLN A 90 5.02 9.59 3.78
C GLN A 90 4.24 9.12 5.02
N TYR A 91 3.99 7.81 5.16
CA TYR A 91 3.05 7.28 6.14
C TYR A 91 3.62 6.19 7.05
N SER A 92 4.78 5.60 6.71
CA SER A 92 5.43 4.63 7.59
C SER A 92 6.27 5.35 8.63
N ILE A 93 6.42 4.73 9.81
CA ILE A 93 7.27 5.21 10.90
C ILE A 93 8.70 4.65 10.84
N GLY A 94 9.05 3.98 9.73
CA GLY A 94 10.29 3.19 9.64
C GLY A 94 10.11 1.82 10.30
N SER A 95 11.21 1.08 10.50
CA SER A 95 11.13 -0.23 11.15
C SER A 95 10.64 -0.06 12.59
N ALA A 96 9.47 -0.65 12.88
CA ALA A 96 9.07 -1.00 14.24
C ALA A 96 9.95 -2.14 14.78
#